data_AF-A0A383BNW7-F1
#
_entry.id   AF-A0A383BNW7-F1
#
_cell.length_a   1.000
_cell.length_b   1.000
_cell.length_c   1.000
_cell.angle_alpha   90.00
_cell.angle_beta   90.00
_cell.angle_gamma   90.00
#
_symmetry.space_group_name_H-M   'P 1'
#
loop_
_entity.id
_entity.type
_entity.pdbx_description
1 polymer ?
#
loop_
_entity_poly.entity_id
_entity_poly.type
_entity_poly.pdbx_seq_one_letter_code
_entity_poly.pdbx_strand_id
1 'polypeptide(L)'
;VNREILIVDDEKDIRLSISDLLLDENYNTRLAANSDEALSELSKGLPDLILLDIWLEGSKLDGLELLNQVHLFYPSIPCIIISGHGNIDIAVKAIKGGASDFIEKPFESERLLIIIERVLEISRLKKENRELWIRSGGPIELIGSSNDIKKLKINIAKIAPTGSRVLITGEAGTGKETVARLIHQQSPRFNGP
;
A
#
# COMPACT_ATOMS: atom_id res chain seq x y z
N VAL A 1 -6.79 -7.65 18.17
CA VAL A 1 -6.58 -6.26 17.73
C VAL A 1 -7.83 -5.90 16.95
N ASN A 2 -8.70 -5.04 17.47
CA ASN A 2 -9.85 -4.59 16.69
C ASN A 2 -9.32 -3.77 15.52
N ARG A 3 -9.63 -4.21 14.31
CA ARG A 3 -9.31 -3.48 13.09
C ARG A 3 -10.37 -2.42 12.86
N GLU A 4 -9.94 -1.24 12.42
CA GLU A 4 -10.83 -0.11 12.21
C GLU A 4 -11.05 0.15 10.71
N ILE A 5 -12.31 0.26 10.29
CA ILE A 5 -12.71 0.46 8.90
C ILE A 5 -13.42 1.80 8.78
N LEU A 6 -12.96 2.65 7.87
CA LEU A 6 -13.64 3.90 7.51
C LEU A 6 -14.60 3.63 6.34
N ILE A 7 -15.88 3.95 6.52
CA ILE A 7 -16.93 3.81 5.51
C ILE A 7 -17.29 5.19 4.99
N VAL A 8 -17.11 5.41 3.69
CA VAL A 8 -17.38 6.67 2.99
C VAL A 8 -18.40 6.40 1.90
N ASP A 9 -19.60 6.94 2.08
CA ASP A 9 -20.74 6.77 1.18
C ASP A 9 -21.69 7.93 1.49
N ASP A 10 -22.41 8.53 0.54
CA ASP A 10 -23.35 9.62 0.83
C ASP A 10 -24.69 9.11 1.38
N GLU A 11 -25.06 7.87 1.07
CA GLU A 11 -26.29 7.22 1.52
C GLU A 11 -26.17 6.73 2.98
N LYS A 12 -26.90 7.39 3.89
CA LYS A 12 -26.86 7.08 5.32
C LYS A 12 -27.24 5.62 5.63
N ASP A 13 -28.27 5.10 4.96
CA ASP A 13 -28.77 3.75 5.23
C ASP A 13 -27.75 2.68 4.82
N ILE A 14 -27.00 2.93 3.74
CA ILE A 14 -25.90 2.06 3.31
C ILE A 14 -24.76 2.10 4.32
N ARG A 15 -24.34 3.30 4.76
CA ARG A 15 -23.30 3.45 5.79
C ARG A 15 -23.64 2.68 7.07
N LEU A 16 -24.87 2.81 7.55
CA LEU A 16 -25.31 2.14 8.78
C LEU A 16 -25.41 0.62 8.59
N SER A 17 -25.98 0.16 7.47
CA SER A 17 -26.07 -1.27 7.16
C SER A 17 -24.70 -1.95 7.10
N ILE A 18 -23.73 -1.34 6.41
CA ILE A 18 -22.35 -1.85 6.36
C ILE A 18 -21.71 -1.79 7.75
N SER A 19 -21.96 -0.71 8.51
CA SER A 19 -21.43 -0.55 9.85
C SER A 19 -21.91 -1.65 10.79
N ASP A 20 -23.20 -1.93 10.82
CA ASP A 20 -23.81 -2.94 11.69
C ASP A 20 -23.24 -4.32 11.37
N LEU A 21 -23.15 -4.67 10.09
CA LEU A 21 -22.52 -5.90 9.62
C LEU A 21 -21.07 -6.05 10.09
N LEU A 22 -20.28 -4.97 10.02
CA LEU A 22 -18.86 -5.02 10.41
C LEU A 22 -18.69 -5.08 11.93
N LEU A 23 -19.58 -4.42 12.69
CA LEU A 23 -19.59 -4.48 14.15
C LEU A 23 -19.91 -5.90 14.64
N ASP A 24 -20.85 -6.60 13.99
CA ASP A 24 -21.19 -8.00 14.30
C ASP A 24 -19.97 -8.94 14.09
N GLU A 25 -19.12 -8.61 13.12
CA GLU A 25 -17.87 -9.33 12.82
C GLU A 25 -16.65 -8.82 13.62
N ASN A 26 -16.88 -8.06 14.70
CA ASN A 26 -15.85 -7.51 15.60
C ASN A 26 -14.87 -6.49 14.98
N TYR A 27 -15.26 -5.84 13.88
CA TYR A 27 -14.56 -4.65 13.38
C TYR A 27 -15.06 -3.39 14.09
N ASN A 28 -14.19 -2.40 14.22
CA ASN A 28 -14.61 -1.04 14.58
C ASN A 28 -14.88 -0.25 13.30
N THR A 29 -15.86 0.65 13.33
CA THR A 29 -16.23 1.45 12.17
C THR A 29 -16.21 2.95 12.47
N ARG A 30 -15.80 3.73 11.47
CA ARG A 30 -15.99 5.18 11.41
C ARG A 30 -16.73 5.52 10.14
N LEU A 31 -17.59 6.53 10.18
CA LEU A 31 -18.49 6.87 9.08
C LEU A 31 -18.18 8.28 8.59
N ALA A 32 -18.21 8.47 7.28
CA ALA A 32 -18.13 9.77 6.64
C ALA A 32 -19.15 9.85 5.49
N ALA A 33 -19.89 10.97 5.41
CA ALA A 33 -20.91 11.17 4.39
C ALA A 33 -20.38 11.82 3.10
N ASN A 34 -19.15 12.34 3.11
CA ASN A 34 -18.56 13.10 2.00
C ASN A 34 -17.02 13.14 2.12
N SER A 35 -16.35 13.72 1.13
CA SER A 35 -14.88 13.77 1.10
C SER A 35 -14.27 14.59 2.25
N ASP A 36 -14.88 15.71 2.65
CA ASP A 36 -14.36 16.55 3.74
C ASP A 36 -14.41 15.80 5.07
N GLU A 37 -15.52 15.10 5.36
CA GLU A 37 -15.65 14.22 6.52
C GLU A 37 -14.64 13.07 6.49
N ALA A 38 -14.46 12.44 5.32
CA ALA A 38 -13.50 11.34 5.17
C ALA A 38 -12.06 11.81 5.47
N LEU A 39 -11.66 12.96 4.93
CA LEU A 39 -10.34 13.55 5.20
C LEU A 39 -10.19 13.99 6.66
N SER A 40 -11.25 14.53 7.26
CA SER A 40 -11.29 14.85 8.69
C SER A 40 -11.12 13.59 9.55
N GLU A 41 -11.78 12.49 9.22
CA GLU A 41 -11.60 11.21 9.91
C GLU A 41 -10.17 10.68 9.76
N LEU A 42 -9.60 10.72 8.56
CA LEU A 42 -8.20 10.32 8.33
C LEU A 42 -7.22 11.15 9.16
N SER A 43 -7.52 12.43 9.42
CA SER A 43 -6.69 13.29 10.27
C SER A 43 -6.71 12.92 11.76
N LYS A 44 -7.77 12.28 12.24
CA LYS A 44 -7.90 11.83 13.64
C LYS A 44 -7.12 10.53 13.91
N GLY A 45 -6.90 9.74 12.87
CA GLY A 45 -6.20 8.46 12.93
C GLY A 45 -6.36 7.70 11.63
N LEU A 46 -5.37 6.87 11.30
CA LEU A 46 -5.38 6.07 10.07
C LEU A 46 -6.16 4.77 10.31
N PRO A 47 -7.24 4.50 9.55
CA PRO A 47 -7.93 3.21 9.61
C PRO A 47 -7.08 2.11 8.96
N ASP A 48 -7.43 0.85 9.22
CA ASP A 48 -6.81 -0.32 8.59
C ASP A 48 -7.30 -0.55 7.16
N LEU A 49 -8.49 -0.01 6.82
CA LEU A 49 -9.13 -0.14 5.52
C LEU A 49 -10.14 1.01 5.30
N ILE A 50 -10.31 1.43 4.06
CA ILE A 50 -11.40 2.32 3.65
C ILE A 50 -12.35 1.58 2.71
N LEU A 51 -13.65 1.65 2.98
CA LEU A 51 -14.71 1.35 2.05
C LEU A 51 -15.22 2.66 1.48
N LEU A 52 -15.20 2.82 0.16
CA LEU A 52 -15.46 4.10 -0.50
C LEU A 52 -16.43 3.93 -1.66
N ASP A 53 -17.54 4.67 -1.63
CA ASP A 53 -18.41 4.83 -2.79
C ASP A 53 -17.71 5.66 -3.88
N ILE A 54 -17.90 5.26 -5.13
CA ILE A 54 -17.46 6.01 -6.30
C ILE A 54 -18.26 7.29 -6.46
N TRP A 55 -19.56 7.22 -6.18
CA TRP A 55 -20.51 8.28 -6.48
C TRP A 55 -20.88 9.05 -5.22
N LEU A 56 -19.95 9.86 -4.71
CA LEU A 56 -20.23 10.71 -3.55
C LEU A 56 -21.01 11.97 -3.97
N GLU A 57 -22.35 11.89 -3.99
CA GLU A 57 -23.17 13.08 -4.26
C GLU A 57 -23.01 14.15 -3.17
N GLY A 58 -23.00 15.43 -3.57
CA GLY A 58 -22.84 16.56 -2.64
C GLY A 58 -21.44 16.73 -2.03
N SER A 59 -20.46 15.95 -2.50
CA SER A 59 -19.06 16.04 -2.07
C SER A 59 -18.25 17.00 -2.94
N LYS A 60 -17.21 17.63 -2.37
CA LYS A 60 -16.28 18.49 -3.13
C LYS A 60 -15.38 17.70 -4.09
N LEU A 61 -15.09 16.45 -3.70
CA LEU A 61 -14.29 15.51 -4.49
C LEU A 61 -15.19 14.32 -4.79
N ASP A 62 -15.13 13.83 -6.02
CA ASP A 62 -15.77 12.55 -6.34
C ASP A 62 -15.02 11.38 -5.67
N GLY A 63 -15.59 10.16 -5.71
CA GLY A 63 -14.98 9.00 -5.07
C GLY A 63 -13.63 8.60 -5.69
N LEU A 64 -13.41 8.82 -6.98
CA LEU A 64 -12.13 8.52 -7.64
C LEU A 64 -11.05 9.56 -7.30
N GLU A 65 -11.41 10.83 -7.20
CA GLU A 65 -10.54 11.91 -6.76
C GLU A 65 -10.12 11.72 -5.31
N LEU A 66 -11.07 11.35 -4.44
CA LEU A 66 -10.76 11.01 -3.05
C LEU A 66 -9.85 9.78 -2.98
N LEU A 67 -10.10 8.73 -3.76
CA LEU A 67 -9.22 7.56 -3.85
C LEU A 67 -7.80 7.97 -4.24
N ASN A 68 -7.64 8.78 -5.29
CA ASN A 68 -6.33 9.23 -5.75
C ASN A 68 -5.60 10.04 -4.66
N GLN A 69 -6.33 10.89 -3.94
CA GLN A 69 -5.78 11.67 -2.85
C GLN A 69 -5.35 10.78 -1.68
N VAL A 70 -6.18 9.83 -1.27
CA VAL A 70 -5.83 8.87 -0.22
C VAL A 70 -4.64 8.02 -0.64
N HIS A 71 -4.59 7.54 -1.88
CA HIS A 71 -3.48 6.75 -2.39
C HIS A 71 -2.16 7.54 -2.40
N LEU A 72 -2.22 8.83 -2.72
CA LEU A 72 -1.06 9.72 -2.73
C LEU A 72 -0.51 10.00 -1.32
N PHE A 73 -1.40 10.34 -0.38
CA PHE A 73 -0.99 10.76 0.97
C PHE A 73 -0.85 9.60 1.97
N TYR A 74 -1.63 8.54 1.79
CA TYR A 74 -1.71 7.39 2.69
C TYR A 74 -1.61 6.05 1.91
N PRO A 75 -0.53 5.82 1.16
CA PRO A 75 -0.38 4.65 0.27
C PRO A 75 -0.38 3.29 0.99
N SER A 76 -0.26 3.27 2.31
CA SER A 76 -0.32 2.06 3.13
C SER A 76 -1.75 1.62 3.48
N ILE A 77 -2.74 2.49 3.30
CA ILE A 77 -4.13 2.19 3.64
C ILE A 77 -4.81 1.59 2.40
N PRO A 78 -5.23 0.32 2.45
CA PRO A 78 -5.99 -0.24 1.35
C PRO A 78 -7.37 0.44 1.25
N CYS A 79 -7.85 0.62 0.02
CA CYS A 79 -9.18 1.13 -0.27
C CYS A 79 -9.94 0.10 -1.11
N ILE A 80 -11.14 -0.28 -0.68
CA ILE A 80 -12.08 -1.06 -1.49
C ILE A 80 -13.15 -0.10 -1.98
N ILE A 81 -13.42 -0.18 -3.27
CA ILE A 81 -14.41 0.65 -3.91
C ILE A 81 -15.75 -0.08 -3.95
N ILE A 82 -16.83 0.64 -3.60
CA ILE A 82 -18.21 0.19 -3.68
C ILE A 82 -18.92 1.00 -4.77
N SER A 83 -19.70 0.36 -5.65
CA SER A 83 -20.48 1.09 -6.68
C SER A 83 -21.77 0.38 -7.02
N GLY A 84 -22.88 1.11 -7.14
CA GLY A 84 -24.14 0.59 -7.68
C GLY A 84 -24.29 0.69 -9.20
N HIS A 85 -23.27 1.15 -9.91
CA HIS A 85 -23.26 1.17 -11.38
C HIS A 85 -22.14 0.24 -11.88
N GLY A 86 -22.53 -0.95 -12.33
CA GLY A 86 -21.70 -2.05 -12.85
C GLY A 86 -20.90 -1.77 -14.12
N ASN A 87 -20.39 -0.55 -14.27
CA ASN A 87 -19.54 -0.21 -15.39
C ASN A 87 -18.11 -0.70 -15.13
N ILE A 88 -17.70 -1.74 -15.87
CA ILE A 88 -16.35 -2.31 -15.85
C ILE A 88 -15.28 -1.22 -16.04
N ASP A 89 -15.55 -0.20 -16.86
CA ASP A 89 -14.59 0.89 -17.11
C ASP A 89 -14.25 1.66 -15.84
N ILE A 90 -15.24 1.85 -14.96
CA ILE A 90 -15.05 2.54 -13.69
C ILE A 90 -14.25 1.67 -12.72
N ALA A 91 -14.56 0.38 -12.63
CA ALA A 91 -13.78 -0.56 -11.82
C ALA A 91 -12.30 -0.59 -12.26
N VAL A 92 -12.04 -0.60 -13.57
CA VAL A 92 -10.68 -0.52 -14.12
C VAL A 92 -9.99 0.79 -13.75
N LYS A 93 -10.69 1.93 -13.82
CA LYS A 93 -10.15 3.23 -13.40
C LYS A 93 -9.81 3.26 -11.90
N ALA A 94 -10.68 2.72 -11.06
CA ALA A 94 -10.46 2.60 -9.62
C ALA A 94 -9.21 1.78 -9.29
N ILE A 95 -9.07 0.60 -9.88
CA ILE A 95 -7.87 -0.24 -9.69
C ILE A 95 -6.60 0.48 -10.16
N LYS A 96 -6.65 1.15 -11.32
CA LYS A 96 -5.52 1.97 -11.79
C LYS A 96 -5.21 3.17 -10.89
N GLY A 97 -6.21 3.71 -10.20
CA GLY A 97 -6.10 4.80 -9.21
C GLY A 97 -5.59 4.35 -7.85
N GLY A 98 -5.33 3.05 -7.65
CA GLY A 98 -4.77 2.53 -6.40
C GLY A 98 -5.77 1.84 -5.48
N ALA A 99 -7.00 1.59 -5.93
CA ALA A 99 -7.93 0.73 -5.20
C ALA A 99 -7.35 -0.70 -5.09
N SER A 100 -7.52 -1.30 -3.92
CA SER A 100 -7.11 -2.67 -3.64
C SER A 100 -8.12 -3.68 -4.18
N ASP A 101 -9.40 -3.30 -4.20
CA ASP A 101 -10.48 -4.13 -4.73
C ASP A 101 -11.72 -3.31 -5.09
N PHE A 102 -12.70 -3.98 -5.69
CA PHE A 102 -13.98 -3.42 -6.09
C PHE A 102 -15.14 -4.37 -5.79
N ILE A 103 -16.26 -3.84 -5.32
CA ILE A 103 -17.51 -4.57 -5.13
C ILE A 103 -18.70 -3.78 -5.68
N GLU A 104 -19.60 -4.48 -6.36
CA GLU A 104 -20.80 -3.89 -6.98
C GLU A 104 -22.01 -4.03 -6.03
N LYS A 105 -22.80 -2.96 -5.88
CA LYS A 105 -24.12 -2.97 -5.22
C LYS A 105 -25.16 -3.51 -6.23
N PRO A 106 -26.10 -4.38 -5.82
CA PRO A 106 -26.22 -4.97 -4.49
C PRO A 106 -25.19 -6.10 -4.27
N PHE A 107 -24.61 -6.14 -3.07
CA PHE A 107 -23.67 -7.19 -2.67
C PHE A 107 -24.23 -8.01 -1.50
N GLU A 108 -23.81 -9.26 -1.44
CA GLU A 108 -24.07 -10.13 -0.30
C GLU A 108 -23.08 -9.82 0.83
N SER A 109 -23.56 -9.85 2.07
CA SER A 109 -22.78 -9.63 3.28
C SER A 109 -21.51 -10.48 3.33
N GLU A 110 -21.64 -11.77 3.04
CA GLU A 110 -20.53 -12.73 3.03
C GLU A 110 -19.47 -12.36 1.99
N ARG A 111 -19.89 -11.90 0.80
CA ARG A 111 -18.96 -11.47 -0.24
C ARG A 111 -18.16 -10.24 0.18
N LEU A 112 -18.79 -9.27 0.83
CA LEU A 112 -18.09 -8.09 1.35
C LEU A 112 -17.04 -8.50 2.40
N LEU A 113 -17.41 -9.36 3.35
CA LEU A 113 -16.51 -9.84 4.40
C LEU A 113 -15.28 -10.58 3.83
N ILE A 114 -15.49 -11.49 2.87
CA ILE A 114 -14.39 -12.21 2.21
C ILE A 114 -13.40 -11.23 1.56
N ILE A 115 -13.90 -10.20 0.89
CA ILE A 115 -13.04 -9.20 0.23
C ILE A 115 -12.27 -8.40 1.28
N ILE A 116 -12.94 -7.96 2.35
CA ILE A 116 -12.33 -7.21 3.46
C ILE A 116 -11.21 -8.02 4.12
N GLU A 117 -11.47 -9.27 4.47
CA GLU A 117 -10.48 -10.15 5.09
C GLU A 117 -9.25 -10.33 4.20
N ARG A 118 -9.47 -10.62 2.91
CA ARG A 118 -8.40 -10.79 1.92
C ARG A 118 -7.54 -9.53 1.81
N VAL A 119 -8.17 -8.36 1.68
CA VAL A 119 -7.46 -7.09 1.51
C VAL A 119 -6.66 -6.75 2.77
N LEU A 120 -7.23 -6.95 3.95
CA LEU A 120 -6.54 -6.71 5.22
C LEU A 120 -5.37 -7.69 5.44
N GLU A 121 -5.53 -8.96 5.05
CA GLU A 121 -4.44 -9.94 5.11
C GLU A 121 -3.29 -9.55 4.19
N ILE A 122 -3.58 -9.19 2.93
CA ILE A 122 -2.56 -8.71 1.99
C ILE A 122 -1.85 -7.46 2.55
N SER A 123 -2.59 -6.53 3.14
CA SER A 123 -2.02 -5.33 3.77
C SER A 123 -1.08 -5.71 4.94
N ARG A 124 -1.50 -6.63 5.82
CA ARG A 124 -0.68 -7.13 6.92
C ARG A 124 0.62 -7.77 6.40
N LEU A 125 0.53 -8.67 5.42
CA LEU A 125 1.69 -9.35 4.84
C LEU A 125 2.67 -8.36 4.18
N LYS A 126 2.16 -7.35 3.47
CA LYS A 126 3.00 -6.28 2.90
C LYS A 126 3.74 -5.50 3.98
N LYS A 127 3.06 -5.20 5.10
CA LYS A 127 3.66 -4.50 6.24
C LYS A 127 4.72 -5.36 6.92
N GLU A 128 4.42 -6.61 7.23
CA GLU A 128 5.37 -7.57 7.82
C GLU A 128 6.60 -7.77 6.93
N ASN A 129 6.39 -7.95 5.62
CA ASN A 129 7.49 -8.09 4.68
C ASN A 129 8.38 -6.83 4.65
N ARG A 130 7.78 -5.64 4.68
CA ARG A 130 8.52 -4.37 4.77
C ARG A 130 9.31 -4.27 6.07
N GLU A 131 8.72 -4.65 7.20
CA GLU A 131 9.39 -4.63 8.51
C GLU A 131 10.56 -5.63 8.55
N LEU A 132 10.38 -6.84 8.02
CA LEU A 132 11.44 -7.84 7.88
C LEU A 132 12.55 -7.35 6.95
N TRP A 133 12.20 -6.71 5.84
CA TRP A 133 13.17 -6.12 4.91
C TRP A 133 14.00 -5.01 5.58
N ILE A 134 13.38 -4.16 6.39
CA ILE A 134 14.09 -3.15 7.19
C ILE A 134 15.00 -3.82 8.23
N ARG A 135 14.49 -4.81 8.98
CA ARG A 135 15.26 -5.52 10.03
C ARG A 135 16.44 -6.32 9.47
N SER A 136 16.35 -6.81 8.25
CA SER A 136 17.41 -7.56 7.56
C SER A 136 18.50 -6.67 6.93
N GLY A 137 18.43 -5.35 7.16
CA GLY A 137 19.47 -4.39 6.78
C GLY A 137 18.99 -3.26 5.86
N GLY A 138 17.73 -3.25 5.42
CA GLY A 138 17.15 -2.17 4.63
C GLY A 138 17.87 -1.91 3.30
N PRO A 139 17.75 -0.70 2.71
CA PRO A 139 18.55 -0.33 1.55
C PRO A 139 20.02 -0.26 1.96
N ILE A 140 20.85 -1.01 1.25
CA ILE A 140 22.25 -1.18 1.59
C ILE A 140 22.98 -0.01 0.95
N GLU A 141 23.44 0.93 1.76
CA GLU A 141 24.21 2.06 1.27
C GLU A 141 25.67 1.96 1.68
N LEU A 142 26.57 2.19 0.72
CA LEU A 142 27.99 2.38 1.01
C LEU A 142 28.18 3.81 1.55
N ILE A 143 28.26 3.96 2.87
CA ILE A 143 28.43 5.25 3.55
C ILE A 143 29.88 5.74 3.37
N GLY A 144 30.05 7.01 3.05
CA GLY A 144 31.37 7.65 2.92
C GLY A 144 31.47 8.58 1.71
N SER A 145 32.30 9.61 1.84
CA SER A 145 32.50 10.66 0.83
C SER A 145 33.95 10.75 0.32
N SER A 146 34.82 9.85 0.77
CA SER A 146 36.22 9.79 0.33
C SER A 146 36.33 9.48 -1.16
N ASN A 147 37.46 9.84 -1.76
CA ASN A 147 37.68 9.62 -3.19
C ASN A 147 37.64 8.12 -3.55
N ASP A 148 38.13 7.26 -2.67
CA ASP A 148 38.14 5.81 -2.88
C ASP A 148 36.74 5.21 -2.80
N ILE A 149 35.90 5.69 -1.88
CA ILE A 149 34.49 5.28 -1.81
C ILE A 149 33.73 5.74 -3.07
N LYS A 150 33.98 6.95 -3.57
CA LYS A 150 33.38 7.43 -4.83
C LYS A 150 33.79 6.56 -6.01
N LYS A 151 35.08 6.22 -6.15
CA LYS A 151 35.57 5.30 -7.19
C LYS A 151 34.93 3.92 -7.07
N LEU A 152 34.80 3.40 -5.86
CA LEU A 152 34.17 2.11 -5.58
C LEU A 152 32.70 2.11 -6.01
N LYS A 153 31.92 3.16 -5.68
CA LYS A 153 30.53 3.32 -6.15
C LYS A 153 30.44 3.29 -7.69
N ILE A 154 31.34 3.99 -8.38
CA ILE A 154 31.38 4.01 -9.85
C ILE A 154 31.68 2.62 -10.41
N ASN A 155 32.63 1.89 -9.81
CA ASN A 155 32.99 0.54 -10.26
C ASN A 155 31.85 -0.46 -10.04
N ILE A 156 31.14 -0.37 -8.91
CA ILE A 156 29.95 -1.19 -8.64
C ILE A 156 28.90 -0.97 -9.73
N ALA A 157 28.55 0.29 -10.02
CA ALA A 157 27.55 0.64 -11.04
C ALA A 157 27.92 0.15 -12.44
N LYS A 158 29.22 0.11 -12.76
CA LYS A 158 29.71 -0.43 -14.04
C LYS A 158 29.66 -1.95 -14.10
N ILE A 159 29.97 -2.65 -13.01
CA ILE A 159 30.13 -4.12 -13.03
C ILE A 159 28.81 -4.86 -12.80
N ALA A 160 27.92 -4.30 -11.99
CA ALA A 160 26.63 -4.89 -11.63
C ALA A 160 25.77 -5.35 -12.84
N PRO A 161 25.63 -4.58 -13.93
CA PRO A 161 24.83 -5.02 -15.08
C PRO A 161 25.47 -6.12 -15.92
N THR A 162 26.77 -6.41 -15.74
CA THR A 162 27.52 -7.31 -16.65
C THR A 162 27.28 -8.80 -16.39
N GLY A 163 26.78 -9.17 -15.20
CA GLY A 163 26.59 -10.57 -14.81
C GLY A 163 27.87 -11.39 -14.68
N SER A 164 29.04 -10.75 -14.71
CA SER A 164 30.36 -11.40 -14.58
C SER A 164 30.63 -11.83 -13.14
N ARG A 165 31.52 -12.82 -12.95
CA ARG A 165 32.01 -13.20 -11.61
C ARG A 165 32.90 -12.08 -11.06
N VAL A 166 32.66 -11.68 -9.81
CA VAL A 166 33.38 -10.59 -9.14
C VAL A 166 34.12 -11.12 -7.93
N LEU A 167 35.37 -10.72 -7.75
CA LEU A 167 36.16 -10.94 -6.53
C LEU A 167 36.26 -9.63 -5.75
N ILE A 168 35.88 -9.64 -4.47
CA ILE A 168 35.94 -8.47 -3.58
C ILE A 168 36.99 -8.74 -2.52
N THR A 169 38.00 -7.87 -2.43
CA THR A 169 39.11 -7.99 -1.48
C THR A 169 39.11 -6.84 -0.48
N GLY A 170 39.75 -7.05 0.67
CA GLY A 170 39.81 -6.09 1.78
C GLY A 170 39.93 -6.78 3.13
N GLU A 171 40.35 -6.04 4.14
CA GLU A 171 40.51 -6.53 5.52
C GLU A 171 39.16 -6.91 6.17
N ALA A 172 39.20 -7.59 7.31
CA ALA A 172 37.99 -7.91 8.06
C ALA A 172 37.27 -6.62 8.50
N GLY A 173 35.95 -6.56 8.33
CA GLY A 173 35.15 -5.38 8.70
C GLY A 173 35.12 -4.21 7.71
N THR A 174 35.82 -4.28 6.57
CA THR A 174 35.86 -3.16 5.59
C THR A 174 34.60 -3.00 4.72
N GLY A 175 33.53 -3.75 4.98
CA GLY A 175 32.28 -3.65 4.23
C GLY A 175 32.26 -4.42 2.89
N LYS A 176 33.05 -5.49 2.75
CA LYS A 176 33.02 -6.36 1.55
C LYS A 176 31.63 -6.93 1.24
N GLU A 177 30.89 -7.29 2.28
CA GLU A 177 29.51 -7.77 2.15
C GLU A 177 28.57 -6.67 1.63
N THR A 178 28.72 -5.44 2.12
CA THR A 178 27.99 -4.26 1.64
C THR A 178 28.22 -4.05 0.14
N VAL A 179 29.46 -4.18 -0.32
CA VAL A 179 29.81 -4.10 -1.75
C VAL A 179 29.17 -5.23 -2.55
N ALA A 180 29.22 -6.47 -2.06
CA ALA A 180 28.63 -7.63 -2.73
C ALA A 180 27.10 -7.47 -2.90
N ARG A 181 26.42 -7.05 -1.83
CA ARG A 181 24.98 -6.83 -1.84
C ARG A 181 24.58 -5.64 -2.73
N LEU A 182 25.40 -4.58 -2.80
CA LEU A 182 25.20 -3.47 -3.73
C LEU A 182 25.34 -3.87 -5.20
N ILE A 183 26.31 -4.74 -5.51
CA ILE A 183 26.45 -5.30 -6.85
C ILE A 183 25.21 -6.11 -7.20
N HIS A 184 24.72 -6.95 -6.29
CA HIS A 184 23.50 -7.74 -6.50
C HIS A 184 22.25 -6.85 -6.72
N GLN A 185 22.05 -5.84 -5.86
CA GLN A 185 20.93 -4.89 -5.97
C GLN A 185 20.91 -4.12 -7.30
N GLN A 186 22.07 -3.84 -7.88
CA GLN A 186 22.19 -3.12 -9.15
C GLN A 186 22.31 -4.05 -10.37
N SER A 187 22.22 -5.36 -10.16
CA SER A 187 22.34 -6.37 -11.21
C SER A 187 20.98 -6.80 -11.77
N PRO A 188 20.93 -7.49 -12.92
CA PRO A 188 19.70 -8.11 -13.43
C PRO A 188 19.11 -9.18 -12.50
N ARG A 189 19.86 -9.60 -11.46
CA ARG A 189 19.44 -10.62 -10.47
C ARG A 189 18.90 -10.03 -9.18
N PHE A 190 18.65 -8.72 -9.11
CA PHE A 190 18.22 -8.05 -7.87
C PHE A 190 16.97 -8.69 -7.20
N ASN A 191 16.09 -9.32 -7.99
CA ASN A 191 14.89 -10.04 -7.52
C ASN A 191 15.06 -11.57 -7.39
N GLY A 192 16.25 -12.10 -7.64
CA GLY A 192 16.58 -13.53 -7.55
C GLY A 192 17.86 -13.78 -6.75
N PRO A 193 18.30 -15.04 -6.59
CA PRO A 193 19.60 -15.35 -6.01
C PRO A 193 20.79 -14.92 -6.88
#